data_AF-A0A7S4KIL7-F1
#
_entry.id   AF-A0A7S4KIL7-F1
#
_cell.length_a   1.000
_cell.length_b   1.000
_cell.length_c   1.000
_cell.angle_alpha   90.00
_cell.angle_beta   90.00
_cell.angle_gamma   90.00
#
_symmetry.space_group_name_H-M   'P 1'
#
loop_
_entity.id
_entity.type
_entity.pdbx_description
1 polymer ?
#
loop_
_entity_poly.entity_id
_entity_poly.type
_entity_poly.pdbx_seq_one_letter_code
_entity_poly.pdbx_strand_id
1 'polypeptide(L)'
;RRAELVQHGEESSEVGGYFICNGNERAIRLLIAPKRNHLMGIVRQSFKNRGPNFTQFAVSIRCVRRDGTSQTIAIHLMHSGSAKLRVTISKQEFFVPVAMVLK
;
A
#
# COMPACT_ATOMS: atom_id res chain seq x y z
N ARG A 1 -18.55 27.61 -21.99
CA ARG A 1 -17.54 27.03 -21.07
C ARG A 1 -16.45 28.00 -20.62
N ARG A 2 -15.52 28.49 -21.46
CA ARG A 2 -14.50 29.48 -20.99
C ARG A 2 -15.11 30.81 -20.54
N ALA A 3 -16.10 31.29 -21.29
CA ALA A 3 -16.83 32.52 -20.94
C ALA A 3 -17.61 32.39 -19.62
N GLU A 4 -18.15 31.19 -19.33
CA GLU A 4 -18.86 30.92 -18.06
C GLU A 4 -17.91 30.96 -16.86
N LEU A 5 -16.69 30.40 -16.99
CA LEU A 5 -15.67 30.47 -15.91
C LEU A 5 -15.34 31.92 -15.57
N VAL A 6 -15.04 32.74 -16.59
CA VAL A 6 -14.75 34.16 -16.40
C VAL A 6 -15.95 34.90 -15.80
N GLN A 7 -17.18 34.59 -16.24
CA GLN A 7 -18.40 35.18 -15.68
C GLN A 7 -18.56 34.86 -14.18
N HIS A 8 -18.09 33.69 -13.74
CA HIS A 8 -18.12 33.27 -12.35
C HIS A 8 -16.87 33.68 -11.54
N GLY A 9 -15.93 34.45 -12.13
CA GLY A 9 -14.72 34.93 -11.46
C GLY A 9 -13.57 33.93 -11.41
N GLU A 10 -13.68 32.81 -12.13
CA GLU A 10 -12.63 31.80 -12.27
C GLU A 10 -11.65 32.16 -13.41
N GLU A 11 -10.46 31.57 -13.39
CA GLU A 11 -9.51 31.74 -14.48
C GLU A 11 -10.01 31.08 -15.78
N SER A 12 -9.78 31.72 -16.92
CA SER A 12 -10.20 31.18 -18.23
C SER A 12 -9.53 29.84 -18.60
N SER A 13 -8.39 29.54 -17.97
CA SER A 13 -7.58 28.33 -18.10
C SER A 13 -7.66 27.39 -16.90
N GLU A 14 -8.63 27.58 -16.00
CA GLU A 14 -8.76 26.79 -14.78
C GLU A 14 -8.76 25.28 -15.05
N VAL A 15 -7.92 24.54 -14.30
CA VAL A 15 -7.67 23.10 -14.47
C VAL A 15 -8.20 22.26 -13.30
N GLY A 16 -8.35 22.86 -12.12
CA GLY A 16 -8.72 22.18 -10.87
C GLY A 16 -7.66 21.19 -10.38
N GLY A 17 -8.10 20.20 -9.60
CA GLY A 17 -7.22 19.15 -9.04
C GLY A 17 -6.64 19.46 -7.65
N TYR A 18 -7.16 20.50 -7.00
CA TYR A 18 -6.83 20.89 -5.64
C TYR A 18 -8.12 21.12 -4.83
N PHE A 19 -7.96 21.37 -3.54
CA PHE A 19 -9.02 21.62 -2.58
C PHE A 19 -8.84 23.01 -1.97
N ILE A 20 -9.93 23.72 -1.73
CA ILE A 20 -9.92 24.98 -0.97
C ILE A 20 -10.21 24.64 0.49
N CYS A 21 -9.27 24.94 1.39
CA CYS A 21 -9.37 24.71 2.82
C CYS A 21 -9.16 26.03 3.56
N ASN A 22 -10.24 26.63 4.06
CA ASN A 22 -10.24 27.93 4.75
C ASN A 22 -9.56 29.02 3.91
N GLY A 23 -9.90 29.12 2.63
CA GLY A 23 -9.32 30.09 1.69
C GLY A 23 -7.93 29.73 1.15
N ASN A 24 -7.34 28.60 1.57
CA ASN A 24 -6.05 28.14 1.04
C ASN A 24 -6.25 27.00 0.04
N GLU A 25 -5.61 27.10 -1.12
CA GLU A 25 -5.55 26.02 -2.09
C GLU A 25 -4.54 24.96 -1.65
N ARG A 26 -4.97 23.69 -1.66
CA ARG A 26 -4.17 22.54 -1.21
C ARG A 26 -4.35 21.38 -2.16
N ALA A 27 -3.25 20.77 -2.60
CA ALA A 27 -3.28 19.56 -3.40
C ALA A 27 -2.83 18.34 -2.59
N ILE A 28 -3.44 17.19 -2.84
CA ILE A 28 -2.96 15.91 -2.29
C ILE A 28 -1.88 15.38 -3.23
N ARG A 29 -0.67 15.20 -2.70
CA ARG A 29 0.45 14.67 -3.48
C ARG A 29 0.22 13.22 -3.89
N LEU A 30 0.42 12.92 -5.17
CA LEU A 30 0.42 11.55 -5.67
C LEU A 30 1.61 10.77 -5.11
N LEU A 31 1.35 9.54 -4.65
CA LEU A 31 2.36 8.65 -4.08
C LEU A 31 2.56 7.41 -4.96
N ILE A 32 3.81 7.01 -5.15
CA ILE A 32 4.16 5.74 -5.78
C ILE A 32 4.00 4.63 -4.75
N ALA A 33 3.21 3.61 -5.07
CA ALA A 33 2.99 2.44 -4.25
C ALA A 33 3.33 1.15 -5.01
N PRO A 34 3.59 0.02 -4.31
CA PRO A 34 3.76 -1.27 -4.97
C PRO A 34 2.57 -1.62 -5.87
N LYS A 35 2.86 -2.25 -7.01
CA LYS A 35 1.87 -2.70 -7.99
C LYS A 35 0.76 -3.49 -7.31
N ARG A 36 -0.49 -3.13 -7.60
CA ARG A 36 -1.68 -3.80 -7.06
C ARG A 36 -1.77 -5.25 -7.56
N ASN A 37 -2.16 -6.16 -6.67
CA ASN A 37 -2.49 -7.55 -6.98
C ASN A 37 -1.41 -8.30 -7.78
N HIS A 38 -0.14 -8.01 -7.47
CA HIS A 38 1.02 -8.63 -8.11
C HIS A 38 1.97 -9.17 -7.05
N LEU A 39 2.42 -10.41 -7.22
CA LEU A 39 3.39 -11.06 -6.34
C LEU A 39 4.78 -10.49 -6.61
N MET A 40 5.47 -10.06 -5.56
CA MET A 40 6.86 -9.61 -5.63
C MET A 40 7.72 -10.48 -4.72
N GLY A 41 8.75 -11.09 -5.30
CA GLY A 41 9.85 -11.67 -4.53
C GLY A 41 10.72 -10.57 -3.95
N ILE A 42 11.01 -10.64 -2.65
CA ILE A 42 11.75 -9.62 -1.91
C ILE A 42 12.89 -10.30 -1.16
N VAL A 43 14.10 -9.77 -1.35
CA VAL A 43 15.29 -10.13 -0.57
C VAL A 43 15.66 -8.93 0.29
N ARG A 44 15.53 -9.04 1.61
CA ARG A 44 15.86 -7.97 2.56
C ARG A 44 16.52 -8.53 3.81
N GLN A 45 17.74 -8.07 4.12
CA GLN A 45 18.48 -8.51 5.31
C GLN A 45 17.72 -8.21 6.61
N SER A 46 16.99 -7.10 6.66
CA SER A 46 16.19 -6.70 7.82
C SER A 46 15.08 -7.71 8.20
N PHE A 47 14.72 -8.64 7.31
CA PHE A 47 13.78 -9.71 7.68
C PHE A 47 14.37 -10.71 8.68
N LYS A 48 15.68 -10.92 8.67
CA LYS A 48 16.37 -11.75 9.67
C LYS A 48 16.22 -11.18 11.09
N ASN A 49 16.08 -9.86 11.21
CA ASN A 49 15.91 -9.19 12.50
C ASN A 49 14.53 -9.44 13.15
N ARG A 50 13.59 -10.08 12.44
CA ARG A 50 12.25 -10.41 12.96
C ARG A 50 12.23 -11.64 13.87
N GLY A 51 13.33 -12.38 13.94
CA GLY A 51 13.51 -13.51 14.85
C GLY A 51 14.48 -14.56 14.30
N PRO A 52 14.97 -15.47 15.14
CA PRO A 52 16.12 -16.33 14.81
C PRO A 52 15.90 -17.29 13.63
N ASN A 53 14.65 -17.68 13.36
CA ASN A 53 14.34 -18.63 12.28
C ASN A 53 13.94 -17.93 10.96
N PHE A 54 13.89 -16.59 10.91
CA PHE A 54 13.52 -15.87 9.69
C PHE A 54 14.68 -15.82 8.69
N THR A 55 14.38 -16.07 7.42
CA THR A 55 15.33 -15.81 6.32
C THR A 55 15.17 -14.37 5.79
N GLN A 56 16.08 -13.97 4.90
CA GLN A 56 16.00 -12.71 4.14
C GLN A 56 14.93 -12.73 3.03
N PHE A 57 14.30 -13.88 2.78
CA PHE A 57 13.43 -14.10 1.64
C PHE A 57 11.95 -14.00 2.04
N ALA A 58 11.19 -13.23 1.26
CA ALA A 58 9.75 -13.20 1.36
C ALA A 58 9.10 -12.97 -0.01
N VAL A 59 7.84 -13.38 -0.14
CA VAL A 59 6.97 -12.97 -1.24
C VAL A 59 5.93 -12.03 -0.67
N SER A 60 5.74 -10.85 -1.26
CA SER A 60 4.72 -9.89 -0.81
C SER A 60 3.76 -9.53 -1.93
N ILE A 61 2.50 -9.31 -1.55
CA ILE A 61 1.44 -8.82 -2.44
C ILE A 61 0.69 -7.69 -1.76
N ARG A 62 0.43 -6.62 -2.54
CA ARG A 62 -0.50 -5.56 -2.14
C ARG A 62 -1.87 -5.87 -2.74
N CYS A 63 -2.76 -6.44 -1.94
CA CYS A 63 -4.13 -6.72 -2.32
C CYS A 63 -4.97 -5.44 -2.23
N VAL A 64 -5.68 -5.09 -3.29
CA VAL A 64 -6.52 -3.88 -3.35
C VAL A 64 -7.97 -4.28 -3.63
N ARG A 65 -8.90 -3.80 -2.80
CA ARG A 65 -10.34 -4.01 -2.94
C ARG A 65 -10.94 -3.06 -3.98
N ARG A 66 -12.21 -3.29 -4.36
CA ARG A 66 -12.94 -2.44 -5.31
C ARG A 66 -13.12 -0.99 -4.81
N ASP A 67 -13.16 -0.78 -3.50
CA ASP A 67 -13.24 0.53 -2.84
C ASP A 67 -11.89 1.28 -2.78
N GLY A 68 -10.81 0.69 -3.32
CA GLY A 68 -9.46 1.28 -3.31
C GLY A 68 -8.67 1.04 -2.02
N THR A 69 -9.28 0.49 -0.96
CA THR A 69 -8.56 0.11 0.25
C THR A 69 -7.58 -1.03 -0.04
N SER A 70 -6.44 -1.05 0.64
CA SER A 70 -5.40 -2.04 0.38
C SER A 70 -4.84 -2.68 1.64
N GLN A 71 -4.52 -3.97 1.52
CA GLN A 71 -3.81 -4.73 2.54
C GLN A 71 -2.57 -5.36 1.92
N THR A 72 -1.41 -5.11 2.52
CA THR A 72 -0.17 -5.80 2.12
C THR A 72 -0.03 -7.07 2.94
N ILE A 73 0.10 -8.20 2.26
CA ILE A 73 0.38 -9.52 2.84
C ILE A 73 1.79 -9.92 2.41
N ALA A 74 2.52 -10.64 3.27
CA ALA A 74 3.75 -11.30 2.86
C ALA A 74 3.85 -12.69 3.46
N ILE A 75 4.52 -13.57 2.73
CA ILE A 75 4.89 -14.89 3.19
C ILE A 75 6.41 -14.89 3.38
N HIS A 76 6.85 -15.14 4.61
CA HIS A 76 8.25 -15.25 4.98
C HIS A 76 8.67 -16.72 4.98
N LEU A 77 9.80 -17.00 4.31
CA LEU A 77 10.44 -18.30 4.38
C LEU A 77 11.28 -18.38 5.66
N MET A 78 11.18 -19.52 6.35
CA MET A 78 11.92 -19.81 7.57
C MET A 78 13.11 -20.75 7.28
N HIS A 79 14.17 -20.70 8.08
CA HIS A 79 15.32 -21.60 7.93
C HIS A 79 14.94 -23.08 8.09
N SER A 80 13.90 -23.38 8.87
CA SER A 80 13.34 -24.72 8.99
C SER A 80 12.57 -25.21 7.75
N GLY A 81 12.51 -24.44 6.66
CA GLY A 81 11.74 -24.77 5.45
C GLY A 81 10.24 -24.49 5.55
N SER A 82 9.75 -24.03 6.71
CA SER A 82 8.36 -23.64 6.89
C SER A 82 8.11 -22.20 6.41
N ALA A 83 6.84 -21.81 6.33
CA ALA A 83 6.45 -20.46 5.91
C ALA A 83 5.44 -19.82 6.88
N LYS A 84 5.62 -18.53 7.13
CA LYS A 84 4.69 -17.71 7.94
C LYS A 84 4.10 -16.59 7.10
N LEU A 85 2.78 -16.46 7.14
CA LEU A 85 2.04 -15.33 6.59
C LEU A 85 2.07 -14.17 7.59
N ARG A 86 2.39 -12.98 7.11
CA ARG A 86 2.43 -11.72 7.84
C ARG A 86 1.33 -10.80 7.32
N VAL A 87 0.49 -10.31 8.24
CA VAL A 87 -0.58 -9.34 7.98
C VAL A 87 -0.53 -8.25 9.04
N THR A 88 -0.96 -7.05 8.69
CA THR A 88 -0.99 -5.90 9.61
C THR A 88 -2.44 -5.49 9.81
N ILE A 89 -2.92 -5.53 11.04
CA ILE A 89 -4.29 -5.16 11.43
C ILE A 89 -4.18 -4.15 12.57
N SER A 90 -4.89 -3.03 12.46
CA SER A 90 -4.88 -1.97 13.49
C SER A 90 -3.45 -1.54 13.91
N LYS A 91 -2.55 -1.38 12.94
CA LYS A 91 -1.12 -1.02 13.12
C LYS A 91 -0.26 -2.08 13.84
N GLN A 92 -0.80 -3.26 14.12
CA GLN A 92 -0.05 -4.38 14.70
C GLN A 92 0.22 -5.46 13.64
N GLU A 93 1.43 -6.03 13.66
CA GLU A 93 1.80 -7.14 12.80
C GLU A 93 1.48 -8.49 13.46
N PHE A 94 0.87 -9.38 12.69
CA PHE A 94 0.54 -10.75 13.08
C PHE A 94 1.22 -11.74 12.15
N PHE A 95 1.68 -12.86 12.72
CA PHE A 95 2.31 -13.95 11.98
C PHE A 95 1.55 -15.26 12.20
N VAL A 96 1.08 -15.85 11.13
CA VAL A 96 0.29 -17.09 11.15
C VAL A 96 0.98 -18.13 10.26
N PRO A 97 1.09 -19.41 10.68
CA PRO A 97 1.60 -20.46 9.80
C PRO A 97 0.78 -20.53 8.50
N VAL A 98 1.44 -20.57 7.34
CA VAL A 98 0.74 -20.61 6.04
C VAL A 98 -0.20 -21.81 5.94
N ALA A 99 0.20 -22.96 6.51
CA ALA A 99 -0.62 -24.16 6.55
C ALA A 99 -1.98 -24.00 7.25
N MET A 100 -2.13 -23.03 8.17
CA MET A 100 -3.43 -22.76 8.81
C MET A 100 -4.36 -21.95 7.92
N VAL A 101 -3.83 -21.19 6.97
CA VAL A 101 -4.61 -20.30 6.08
C VAL A 101 -5.05 -21.03 4.82
N LEU A 102 -4.28 -22.04 4.39
CA LEU A 102 -4.54 -22.82 3.16
C LEU A 102 -5.41 -24.06 3.39
N LYS A 103 -5.69 -24.41 4.64
CA LYS A 103 -6.68 -25.45 4.99
C LYS A 103 -8.08 -24.93 4.75
#